data_AF-W6MMK8-F1
#
_entry.id   AF-W6MMK8-F1
#
_cell.length_a   1.000
_cell.length_b   1.000
_cell.length_c   1.000
_cell.angle_alpha   90.00
_cell.angle_beta   90.00
_cell.angle_gamma   90.00
#
_symmetry.space_group_name_H-M   'P 1'
#
loop_
_entity.id
_entity.type
_entity.pdbx_description
1 polymer ?
#
loop_
_entity_poly.entity_id
_entity_poly.type
_entity_poly.pdbx_seq_one_letter_code
_entity_poly.pdbx_strand_id
1 'polypeptide(L)'
;MARIVRKIPLWERVKNKPIDLFFQLNESAFLNDFQLPVSVALMLNLVFYITCLILSSRFAQFENSNGLFRPDFADIERIKLEQLGKFTEVEHRDSNLRPVFSVIVAIHYGLGLVSFLNAVLCFEKYRGYVLIHSSKAPSSTSARRKRLDYNSESDTVWELRVWNSNESNLRLFCLFSPLNVIYMKFMTRTNAIDLIFPLLISGTLYMMSSKYETKLHDRELINREMLHEYNTKFVYPNTSKVYRDVCSDTSSRKVLVKPSSLHSVFKTHSLKDL
;
A
#
# COMPACT_ATOMS: atom_id res chain seq x y z
N MET A 1 6.53 -37.02 -28.00
CA MET A 1 7.96 -36.61 -27.99
C MET A 1 8.16 -35.59 -26.88
N ALA A 2 9.03 -35.86 -25.90
CA ALA A 2 9.26 -34.95 -24.78
C ALA A 2 10.21 -33.81 -25.19
N ARG A 3 9.82 -32.56 -24.95
CA ARG A 3 10.64 -31.37 -25.24
C ARG A 3 11.78 -31.28 -24.22
N ILE A 4 12.99 -31.66 -24.63
CA ILE A 4 14.19 -31.52 -23.81
C ILE A 4 14.60 -30.04 -23.80
N VAL A 5 14.36 -29.36 -22.68
CA VAL A 5 14.84 -27.99 -22.46
C VAL A 5 16.24 -28.06 -21.86
N ARG A 6 17.25 -27.49 -22.54
CA ARG A 6 18.62 -27.40 -22.02
C ARG A 6 18.62 -26.53 -20.76
N LYS A 7 19.07 -27.09 -19.64
CA LYS A 7 19.24 -26.34 -18.40
C LYS A 7 20.55 -25.55 -18.46
N ILE A 8 20.47 -24.27 -18.12
CA ILE A 8 21.63 -23.38 -17.99
C ILE A 8 22.49 -23.89 -16.81
N PRO A 9 23.83 -23.93 -16.92
CA PRO A 9 24.70 -24.29 -15.80
C PRO A 9 24.50 -23.34 -14.61
N LEU A 10 24.64 -23.87 -13.39
CA LEU A 10 24.36 -23.12 -12.15
C LEU A 10 25.21 -21.84 -12.02
N TRP A 11 26.45 -21.87 -12.52
CA TRP A 11 27.35 -20.72 -12.50
C TRP A 11 26.88 -19.56 -13.39
N GLU A 12 26.44 -19.86 -14.61
CA GLU A 12 25.85 -18.85 -15.49
C GLU A 12 24.55 -18.29 -14.91
N ARG A 13 23.77 -19.14 -14.23
CA ARG A 13 22.54 -18.70 -13.55
C ARG A 13 22.85 -17.71 -12.43
N VAL A 14 23.89 -17.92 -11.62
CA VAL A 14 24.28 -16.98 -10.55
C VAL A 14 24.83 -15.68 -11.15
N LYS A 15 25.65 -15.77 -12.20
CA LYS A 15 26.22 -14.60 -12.88
C LYS A 15 25.15 -13.70 -13.52
N ASN A 16 24.13 -14.29 -14.12
CA ASN A 16 23.07 -13.56 -14.81
C ASN A 16 21.91 -13.12 -13.89
N LYS A 17 21.76 -13.77 -12.73
CA LYS A 17 20.75 -13.45 -11.72
C LYS A 17 20.61 -11.96 -11.36
N PRO A 18 21.68 -11.15 -11.18
CA PRO A 18 21.51 -9.73 -10.88
C PRO A 18 20.84 -8.95 -12.01
N ILE A 19 21.16 -9.29 -13.27
CA ILE A 19 20.57 -8.66 -14.45
C ILE A 19 19.11 -9.09 -14.61
N ASP A 20 18.84 -10.39 -14.44
CA ASP A 20 17.47 -10.92 -14.47
C ASP A 20 16.60 -10.29 -13.38
N LEU A 21 17.15 -10.12 -12.18
CA LEU A 21 16.47 -9.47 -11.06
C LEU A 21 16.21 -7.99 -11.34
N PHE A 22 17.17 -7.29 -11.96
CA PHE A 22 16.97 -5.90 -12.38
C PHE A 22 15.82 -5.78 -13.38
N PHE A 23 15.76 -6.63 -14.40
CA PHE A 23 14.66 -6.65 -15.36
C PHE A 23 13.33 -6.96 -14.69
N GLN A 24 13.29 -7.96 -13.79
CA GLN A 24 12.10 -8.31 -13.05
C GLN A 24 11.61 -7.17 -12.14
N LEU A 25 12.53 -6.46 -11.48
CA LEU A 25 12.19 -5.28 -10.68
C LEU A 25 11.67 -4.15 -11.56
N ASN A 26 12.27 -3.92 -12.73
CA ASN A 26 11.84 -2.87 -13.64
C ASN A 26 10.44 -3.16 -14.23
N GLU A 27 10.19 -4.41 -14.63
CA GLU A 27 8.88 -4.84 -15.12
C GLU A 27 7.81 -4.72 -14.03
N SER A 28 8.09 -5.23 -12.82
CA SER A 28 7.15 -5.12 -11.70
C SER A 28 6.91 -3.68 -11.24
N ALA A 29 7.91 -2.80 -11.34
CA ALA A 29 7.76 -1.37 -11.07
C ALA A 29 6.86 -0.70 -12.13
N PHE A 30 7.05 -1.03 -13.42
CA PHE A 30 6.22 -0.50 -14.51
C PHE A 30 4.76 -0.94 -14.40
N LEU A 31 4.54 -2.20 -14.05
CA LEU A 31 3.19 -2.75 -13.85
C LEU A 31 2.54 -2.27 -12.54
N ASN A 32 3.26 -1.55 -11.66
CA ASN A 32 2.84 -1.22 -10.29
C ASN A 32 2.46 -2.47 -9.44
N ASP A 33 2.88 -3.66 -9.87
CA ASP A 33 2.58 -4.96 -9.25
C ASP A 33 3.67 -5.42 -8.27
N PHE A 34 4.53 -4.49 -7.81
CA PHE A 34 5.65 -4.83 -6.92
C PHE A 34 5.14 -5.36 -5.57
N GLN A 35 4.95 -6.67 -5.44
CA GLN A 35 4.48 -7.28 -4.21
C GLN A 35 5.66 -7.90 -3.46
N LEU A 36 6.14 -7.22 -2.43
CA LEU A 36 7.02 -7.85 -1.45
C LEU A 36 6.22 -8.92 -0.70
N PRO A 37 6.70 -10.18 -0.66
CA PRO A 37 6.06 -11.21 0.14
C PRO A 37 6.17 -10.83 1.62
N VAL A 38 5.09 -11.06 2.37
CA VAL A 38 4.96 -10.64 3.77
C VAL A 38 6.08 -11.22 4.64
N SER A 39 6.51 -12.45 4.38
CA SER A 39 7.62 -13.09 5.11
C SER A 39 8.93 -12.31 4.97
N VAL A 40 9.33 -11.97 3.75
CA VAL A 40 10.58 -11.22 3.49
C VAL A 40 10.49 -9.83 4.08
N ALA A 41 9.34 -9.18 3.96
CA ALA A 41 9.07 -7.89 4.59
C ALA A 41 9.28 -7.94 6.11
N LEU A 42 8.67 -8.91 6.80
CA LEU A 42 8.81 -9.07 8.25
C LEU A 42 10.26 -9.35 8.67
N MET A 43 11.00 -10.18 7.92
CA MET A 43 12.40 -10.46 8.21
C MET A 43 13.27 -9.20 8.08
N LEU A 44 13.07 -8.42 7.01
CA LEU A 44 13.78 -7.15 6.82
C LEU A 44 13.49 -6.16 7.95
N ASN A 45 12.24 -6.11 8.41
CA ASN A 45 11.84 -5.24 9.51
C ASN A 45 12.47 -5.67 10.85
N LEU A 46 12.49 -6.97 11.13
CA LEU A 46 13.13 -7.52 12.32
C LEU A 46 14.63 -7.19 12.33
N VAL A 47 15.31 -7.39 11.21
CA VAL A 47 16.73 -7.03 11.07
C VAL A 47 16.92 -5.53 11.33
N PHE A 48 16.05 -4.68 10.76
CA PHE A 48 16.09 -3.24 10.99
C PHE A 48 15.91 -2.85 12.47
N TYR A 49 14.98 -3.48 13.19
CA TYR A 49 14.81 -3.22 14.63
C TYR A 49 16.03 -3.65 15.44
N ILE A 50 16.60 -4.83 15.13
CA ILE A 50 17.82 -5.30 15.82
C ILE A 50 18.97 -4.32 15.59
N THR A 51 19.18 -3.86 14.36
CA THR A 51 20.25 -2.89 14.07
C THR A 51 19.99 -1.54 14.73
N CYS A 52 18.75 -1.07 14.77
CA CYS A 52 18.36 0.11 15.53
C CYS A 52 18.66 -0.01 17.04
N LEU A 53 18.35 -1.16 17.66
CA LEU A 53 18.63 -1.40 19.08
C LEU A 53 20.14 -1.46 19.37
N ILE A 54 20.93 -2.06 18.48
CA ILE A 54 22.38 -2.07 18.61
C ILE A 54 22.91 -0.64 18.50
N LEU A 55 22.43 0.17 17.55
CA LEU A 55 22.82 1.56 17.42
C LEU A 55 22.45 2.38 18.67
N SER A 56 21.21 2.28 19.15
CA SER A 56 20.74 3.04 20.31
C SER A 56 21.52 2.69 21.59
N SER A 57 21.83 1.41 21.82
CA SER A 57 22.66 1.00 22.96
C SER A 57 24.09 1.58 22.90
N ARG A 58 24.67 1.71 21.70
CA ARG A 58 25.98 2.34 21.50
C ARG A 58 25.93 3.85 21.66
N PHE A 59 24.88 4.52 21.18
CA PHE A 59 24.66 5.94 21.42
C PHE A 59 24.49 6.24 22.91
N ALA A 60 23.74 5.41 23.65
CA ALA A 60 23.59 5.54 25.09
C ALA A 60 24.94 5.42 25.83
N GLN A 61 25.79 4.46 25.43
CA GLN A 61 27.15 4.32 25.96
C GLN A 61 28.01 5.54 25.68
N PHE A 62 27.88 6.16 24.50
CA PHE A 62 28.59 7.39 24.15
C PHE A 62 28.09 8.60 24.94
N GLU A 63 26.78 8.78 25.12
CA GLU A 63 26.22 9.90 25.89
C GLU A 63 26.59 9.81 27.39
N ASN A 64 26.64 8.58 27.93
CA ASN A 64 27.12 8.30 29.29
C ASN A 64 28.66 8.40 29.44
N SER A 65 29.40 8.60 28.34
CA SER A 65 30.84 8.84 28.39
C SER A 65 31.21 10.30 28.68
N ASN A 66 30.22 11.22 28.69
CA ASN A 66 30.40 12.58 29.16
C ASN A 66 30.73 12.59 30.66
N GLY A 67 31.99 12.83 30.98
CA GLY A 67 32.60 12.57 32.29
C GLY A 67 32.14 13.42 33.48
N LEU A 68 31.03 14.17 33.39
CA LEU A 68 30.58 15.04 34.48
C LEU A 68 29.74 14.30 35.55
N PHE A 69 29.14 13.17 35.22
CA PHE A 69 28.23 12.42 36.12
C PHE A 69 28.44 10.90 36.09
N ARG A 70 29.70 10.45 36.10
CA ARG A 70 30.00 9.03 36.31
C ARG A 70 29.93 8.70 37.81
N PRO A 71 29.19 7.67 38.24
CA PRO A 71 29.50 7.00 39.50
C PRO A 71 30.79 6.22 39.29
N ASP A 72 31.89 6.78 39.79
CA ASP A 72 33.28 6.44 39.48
C ASP A 72 33.74 5.06 40.00
N PHE A 73 32.84 4.11 40.24
CA PHE A 73 33.18 2.82 40.87
C PHE A 73 34.20 2.02 40.07
N ALA A 74 34.11 2.02 38.73
CA ALA A 74 35.05 1.32 37.87
C ALA A 74 36.42 2.00 37.79
N ASP A 75 36.46 3.33 37.86
CA ASP A 75 37.72 4.09 37.83
C ASP A 75 38.39 4.06 39.21
N ILE A 76 37.62 4.07 40.31
CA ILE A 76 38.09 3.78 41.68
C ILE A 76 38.65 2.35 41.79
N GLU A 77 37.97 1.36 41.18
CA GLU A 77 38.43 -0.02 41.17
C GLU A 77 39.70 -0.18 40.32
N ARG A 78 39.83 0.55 39.21
CA ARG A 78 41.08 0.63 38.41
C ARG A 78 42.23 1.21 39.23
N ILE A 79 42.03 2.35 39.90
CA ILE A 79 43.06 2.97 40.76
C ILE A 79 43.46 2.00 41.88
N LYS A 80 42.50 1.26 42.46
CA LYS A 80 42.77 0.26 43.49
C LYS A 80 43.56 -0.95 42.95
N LEU A 81 43.26 -1.40 41.74
CA LEU A 81 43.97 -2.51 41.07
C LEU A 81 45.37 -2.10 40.57
N GLU A 82 45.52 -0.84 40.16
CA GLU A 82 46.80 -0.20 39.82
C GLU A 82 47.71 -0.10 41.04
N GLN A 83 47.17 0.30 42.20
CA GLN A 83 47.88 0.25 43.49
C GLN A 83 48.26 -1.18 43.91
N LEU A 84 47.51 -2.19 43.47
CA LEU A 84 47.78 -3.61 43.73
C LEU A 84 48.72 -4.25 42.69
N GLY A 85 49.26 -3.48 41.73
CA GLY A 85 50.24 -3.95 40.75
C GLY A 85 49.71 -4.97 39.74
N LYS A 86 48.40 -5.20 39.67
CA LYS A 86 47.76 -6.05 38.67
C LYS A 86 47.27 -5.20 37.51
N PHE A 87 48.20 -4.79 36.66
CA PHE A 87 47.88 -4.07 35.44
C PHE A 87 47.46 -5.09 34.35
N THR A 88 46.19 -5.10 33.99
CA THR A 88 45.76 -5.59 32.67
C THR A 88 45.44 -4.37 31.84
N GLU A 89 46.30 -4.05 30.87
CA GLU A 89 46.01 -3.02 29.87
C GLU A 89 44.67 -3.34 29.19
N VAL A 90 43.67 -2.49 29.42
CA VAL A 90 42.41 -2.57 28.68
C VAL A 90 42.68 -1.95 27.31
N GLU A 91 43.00 -2.82 26.35
CA GLU A 91 43.19 -2.49 24.94
C GLU A 91 42.00 -1.68 24.41
N HIS A 92 42.25 -0.43 24.00
CA HIS A 92 41.23 0.47 23.49
C HIS A 92 40.87 0.08 22.03
N ARG A 93 40.13 -1.02 21.90
CA ARG A 93 39.76 -1.73 20.66
C ARG A 93 38.62 -1.06 19.87
N ASP A 94 38.50 0.26 19.89
CA ASP A 94 37.32 0.96 19.34
C ASP A 94 37.60 1.83 18.10
N SER A 95 38.84 1.97 17.63
CA SER A 95 39.15 2.87 16.49
C SER A 95 38.71 2.33 15.13
N ASN A 96 38.89 1.03 14.88
CA ASN A 96 38.67 0.43 13.54
C ASN A 96 37.19 0.26 13.18
N LEU A 97 36.27 0.23 14.15
CA LEU A 97 34.84 0.02 13.91
C LEU A 97 34.04 1.33 13.72
N ARG A 98 34.59 2.48 14.12
CA ARG A 98 33.97 3.81 13.98
C ARG A 98 33.48 4.14 12.56
N PRO A 99 34.26 3.94 11.47
CA PRO A 99 33.77 4.25 10.13
C PRO A 99 32.62 3.32 9.71
N VAL A 100 32.65 2.05 10.12
CA VAL A 100 31.58 1.08 9.84
C VAL A 100 30.26 1.52 10.52
N PHE A 101 30.31 1.92 11.79
CA PHE A 101 29.14 2.45 12.48
C PHE A 101 28.60 3.72 11.84
N SER A 102 29.47 4.64 11.40
CA SER A 102 29.05 5.85 10.69
C SER A 102 28.27 5.54 9.40
N VAL A 103 28.74 4.56 8.61
CA VAL A 103 28.05 4.11 7.41
C VAL A 103 26.69 3.48 7.75
N ILE A 104 26.62 2.63 8.77
CA ILE A 104 25.36 2.01 9.21
C ILE A 104 24.37 3.10 9.65
N VAL A 105 24.81 4.08 10.43
CA VAL A 105 23.99 5.22 10.86
C VAL A 105 23.47 6.00 9.66
N ALA A 106 24.31 6.30 8.67
CA ALA A 106 23.91 6.98 7.43
C ALA A 106 22.83 6.20 6.67
N ILE A 107 22.97 4.87 6.56
CA ILE A 107 21.96 4.00 5.95
C ILE A 107 20.62 4.10 6.68
N HIS A 108 20.61 4.11 8.01
CA HIS A 108 19.38 4.23 8.80
C HIS A 108 18.71 5.61 8.65
N TYR A 109 19.48 6.70 8.51
CA TYR A 109 18.93 8.01 8.17
C TYR A 109 18.33 8.03 6.76
N GLY A 110 19.01 7.44 5.77
CA GLY A 110 18.49 7.28 4.41
C GLY A 110 17.17 6.49 4.39
N LEU A 111 17.11 5.36 5.11
CA LEU A 111 15.89 4.56 5.20
C LEU A 111 14.73 5.32 5.88
N GLY A 112 15.03 6.10 6.92
CA GLY A 112 14.04 6.96 7.58
C GLY A 112 13.49 8.04 6.65
N LEU A 113 14.34 8.66 5.82
CA LEU A 113 13.92 9.61 4.81
C LEU A 113 13.03 8.95 3.75
N VAL A 114 13.42 7.76 3.25
CA VAL A 114 12.63 7.01 2.27
C VAL A 114 11.27 6.62 2.85
N SER A 115 11.20 6.19 4.11
CA SER A 115 9.95 5.89 4.81
C SER A 115 9.04 7.13 4.91
N PHE A 116 9.61 8.29 5.26
CA PHE A 116 8.86 9.54 5.33
C PHE A 116 8.33 9.97 3.95
N LEU A 117 9.17 9.93 2.92
CA LEU A 117 8.74 10.23 1.54
C LEU A 117 7.65 9.27 1.07
N ASN A 118 7.77 7.97 1.37
CA ASN A 118 6.75 6.98 1.05
C ASN A 118 5.42 7.28 1.77
N ALA A 119 5.46 7.73 3.03
CA ALA A 119 4.27 8.15 3.75
C ALA A 119 3.58 9.33 3.07
N VAL A 120 4.33 10.38 2.72
CA VAL A 120 3.79 11.55 2.00
C VAL A 120 3.16 11.13 0.67
N LEU A 121 3.87 10.34 -0.13
CA LEU A 121 3.37 9.81 -1.40
C LEU A 121 2.10 8.96 -1.21
N CYS A 122 2.00 8.21 -0.11
CA CYS A 122 0.82 7.41 0.21
C CYS A 122 -0.41 8.30 0.44
N PHE A 123 -0.27 9.42 1.16
CA PHE A 123 -1.39 10.31 1.49
C PHE A 123 -1.77 11.30 0.38
N GLU A 124 -0.83 11.67 -0.48
CA GLU A 124 -1.06 12.65 -1.57
C GLU A 124 -1.59 12.02 -2.86
N LYS A 125 -1.48 10.70 -3.02
CA LYS A 125 -1.86 10.03 -4.28
C LYS A 125 -3.38 9.82 -4.37
N TYR A 126 -4.03 10.61 -5.22
CA TYR A 126 -5.44 10.47 -5.58
C TYR A 126 -5.61 10.22 -7.08
N ARG A 127 -6.68 9.53 -7.45
CA ARG A 127 -7.11 9.33 -8.84
C ARG A 127 -8.51 9.89 -9.02
N GLY A 128 -8.67 10.81 -9.98
CA GLY A 128 -9.96 11.37 -10.35
C GLY A 128 -10.71 10.43 -11.28
N TYR A 129 -11.97 10.14 -10.95
CA TYR A 129 -12.92 9.40 -11.77
C TYR A 129 -14.08 10.33 -12.12
N VAL A 130 -14.36 10.50 -13.40
CA VAL A 130 -15.42 11.40 -13.88
C VAL A 130 -16.71 10.59 -14.07
N LEU A 131 -17.79 11.03 -13.44
CA LEU A 131 -19.10 10.41 -13.50
C LEU A 131 -19.98 11.12 -14.52
N ILE A 132 -19.88 10.73 -15.79
CA ILE A 132 -20.50 11.44 -16.92
C ILE A 132 -22.03 11.38 -16.87
N HIS A 133 -22.60 10.25 -16.43
CA HIS A 133 -24.05 9.99 -16.46
C HIS A 133 -24.75 10.18 -15.11
N SER A 134 -24.02 10.64 -14.09
CA SER A 134 -24.58 10.86 -12.76
C SER A 134 -25.26 12.23 -12.66
N SER A 135 -26.58 12.26 -12.76
CA SER A 135 -27.38 13.48 -12.54
C SER A 135 -27.40 13.92 -11.07
N LYS A 136 -27.37 12.96 -10.14
CA LYS A 136 -27.43 13.22 -8.70
C LYS A 136 -26.04 13.44 -8.12
N ALA A 137 -25.97 14.27 -7.07
CA ALA A 137 -24.76 14.42 -6.30
C ALA A 137 -24.44 13.07 -5.61
N PRO A 138 -23.24 12.51 -5.80
CA PRO A 138 -22.84 11.28 -5.13
C PRO A 138 -22.75 11.50 -3.60
N SER A 139 -23.10 10.47 -2.83
CA SER A 139 -23.13 10.52 -1.36
C SER A 139 -21.74 10.50 -0.70
N SER A 140 -20.65 10.70 -1.45
CA SER A 140 -19.28 10.64 -0.95
C SER A 140 -18.70 12.02 -0.68
N THR A 141 -17.97 12.15 0.43
CA THR A 141 -17.18 13.35 0.79
C THR A 141 -16.07 13.66 -0.23
N SER A 142 -15.61 12.66 -0.99
CA SER A 142 -14.55 12.79 -2.00
C SER A 142 -15.03 13.37 -3.34
N ALA A 143 -16.31 13.69 -3.47
CA ALA A 143 -16.90 14.16 -4.71
C ALA A 143 -16.79 15.68 -4.88
N ARG A 144 -16.40 16.09 -6.08
CA ARG A 144 -16.23 17.49 -6.46
C ARG A 144 -16.86 17.74 -7.83
N ARG A 145 -17.53 18.89 -7.98
CA ARG A 145 -18.00 19.32 -9.31
C ARG A 145 -16.82 19.79 -10.16
N LYS A 146 -16.72 19.29 -11.38
CA LYS A 146 -15.71 19.66 -12.36
C LYS A 146 -16.41 20.12 -13.64
N ARG A 147 -16.02 21.28 -14.16
CA ARG A 147 -16.49 21.76 -15.46
C ARG A 147 -15.71 21.04 -16.55
N LEU A 148 -16.40 20.49 -17.54
CA LEU A 148 -15.75 19.96 -18.75
C LEU A 148 -15.64 21.10 -19.77
N ASP A 149 -14.45 21.26 -20.36
CA ASP A 149 -14.20 22.24 -21.43
C ASP A 149 -14.40 21.63 -22.84
N TYR A 150 -15.06 20.49 -22.91
CA TYR A 150 -15.24 19.73 -24.15
C TYR A 150 -16.59 20.11 -24.80
N ASN A 151 -16.53 21.09 -25.71
CA ASN A 151 -17.62 21.72 -26.46
C ASN A 151 -18.48 22.75 -25.69
N SER A 152 -18.95 23.74 -26.43
CA SER A 152 -19.54 25.04 -26.04
C SER A 152 -20.74 25.04 -25.09
N GLU A 153 -21.13 23.91 -24.52
CA GLU A 153 -22.11 23.82 -23.45
C GLU A 153 -21.38 23.45 -22.15
N SER A 154 -21.42 24.36 -21.18
CA SER A 154 -20.75 24.21 -19.90
C SER A 154 -21.45 23.18 -19.02
N ASP A 155 -21.35 21.91 -19.37
CA ASP A 155 -21.92 20.83 -18.59
C ASP A 155 -21.04 20.56 -17.36
N THR A 156 -21.62 20.74 -16.19
CA THR A 156 -20.93 20.48 -14.93
C THR A 156 -21.06 19.01 -14.57
N VAL A 157 -19.95 18.28 -14.60
CA VAL A 157 -19.91 16.85 -14.31
C VAL A 157 -19.30 16.61 -12.93
N TRP A 158 -19.68 15.52 -12.27
CA TRP A 158 -19.11 15.15 -10.98
C TRP A 158 -17.79 14.39 -11.17
N GLU A 159 -16.74 14.80 -10.48
CA GLU A 159 -15.45 14.10 -10.37
C GLU A 159 -15.31 13.54 -8.95
N LEU A 160 -15.12 12.24 -8.83
CA LEU A 160 -14.82 11.55 -7.58
C LEU A 160 -13.30 11.37 -7.45
N ARG A 161 -12.70 11.93 -6.39
CA ARG A 161 -11.26 11.79 -6.12
C ARG A 161 -11.00 10.63 -5.17
N VAL A 162 -10.77 9.46 -5.74
CA VAL A 162 -10.54 8.25 -4.95
C VAL A 162 -9.08 8.16 -4.54
N TRP A 163 -8.85 7.87 -3.27
CA TRP A 163 -7.52 7.62 -2.75
C TRP A 163 -6.90 6.38 -3.41
N ASN A 164 -5.77 6.55 -4.10
CA ASN A 164 -5.16 5.51 -4.92
C ASN A 164 -3.71 5.24 -4.48
N SER A 165 -3.55 4.74 -3.26
CA SER A 165 -2.30 4.15 -2.79
C SER A 165 -1.99 2.85 -3.55
N ASN A 166 -0.75 2.72 -4.05
CA ASN A 166 -0.23 1.44 -4.52
C ASN A 166 -0.20 0.46 -3.34
N GLU A 167 -0.54 -0.81 -3.58
CA GLU A 167 -0.53 -1.84 -2.54
C GLU A 167 0.86 -1.99 -1.90
N SER A 168 1.91 -1.89 -2.71
CA SER A 168 3.30 -1.93 -2.29
C SER A 168 3.68 -0.80 -1.35
N ASN A 169 3.34 0.44 -1.71
CA ASN A 169 3.63 1.63 -0.90
C ASN A 169 2.95 1.54 0.46
N LEU A 170 1.77 0.94 0.47
CA LEU A 170 0.99 0.74 1.67
C LEU A 170 1.58 -0.34 2.57
N ARG A 171 1.96 -1.49 1.99
CA ARG A 171 2.68 -2.55 2.72
C ARG A 171 4.00 -2.00 3.28
N LEU A 172 4.74 -1.21 2.50
CA LEU A 172 5.97 -0.54 2.94
C LEU A 172 5.70 0.45 4.07
N PHE A 173 4.59 1.21 4.02
CA PHE A 173 4.20 2.14 5.08
C PHE A 173 3.85 1.39 6.39
N CYS A 174 3.10 0.28 6.30
CA CYS A 174 2.78 -0.55 7.46
C CYS A 174 4.03 -1.20 8.06
N LEU A 175 4.98 -1.61 7.21
CA LEU A 175 6.20 -2.25 7.65
C LEU A 175 7.19 -1.25 8.27
N PHE A 176 7.44 -0.15 7.56
CA PHE A 176 8.33 0.94 7.95
C PHE A 176 7.52 2.21 8.19
N SER A 177 6.75 2.22 9.29
CA SER A 177 6.03 3.43 9.70
C SER A 177 7.04 4.50 10.12
N PRO A 178 6.95 5.73 9.57
CA PRO A 178 7.91 6.79 9.87
C PRO A 178 7.92 7.14 11.37
N LEU A 179 6.76 7.05 12.04
CA LEU A 179 6.66 7.26 13.49
C LEU A 179 7.47 6.25 14.29
N ASN A 180 7.50 4.97 13.87
CA ASN A 180 8.25 3.96 14.61
C ASN A 180 9.76 4.11 14.42
N VAL A 181 10.20 4.53 13.24
CA VAL A 181 11.61 4.87 12.98
C VAL A 181 12.04 6.06 13.83
N ILE A 182 11.18 7.07 13.96
CA ILE A 182 11.41 8.22 14.84
C ILE A 182 11.45 7.74 16.30
N TYR A 183 10.45 6.98 16.75
CA TYR A 183 10.37 6.46 18.11
C TYR A 183 11.65 5.72 18.52
N MET A 184 12.12 4.77 17.70
CA MET A 184 13.32 3.99 17.98
C MET A 184 14.60 4.83 18.09
N LYS A 185 14.67 5.99 17.43
CA LYS A 185 15.78 6.93 17.60
C LYS A 185 15.69 7.71 18.91
N PHE A 186 14.48 8.10 19.31
CA PHE A 186 14.25 8.88 20.52
C PHE A 186 14.19 8.03 21.81
N MET A 187 13.97 6.72 21.69
CA MET A 187 13.84 5.76 22.80
C MET A 187 15.03 5.76 23.77
N THR A 188 16.22 6.20 23.33
CA THR A 188 17.41 6.32 24.20
C THR A 188 17.21 7.31 25.35
N ARG A 189 16.25 8.25 25.24
CA ARG A 189 16.02 9.32 26.20
C ARG A 189 14.78 9.01 27.04
N THR A 190 14.99 8.54 28.28
CA THR A 190 13.95 8.10 29.24
C THR A 190 13.14 9.26 29.81
N ASN A 191 12.30 9.89 28.99
CA ASN A 191 11.41 10.99 29.38
C ASN A 191 9.99 10.75 28.86
N ALA A 192 9.04 11.60 29.28
CA ALA A 192 7.60 11.59 28.95
C ALA A 192 7.22 11.37 27.46
N ILE A 193 8.19 11.48 26.55
CA ILE A 193 8.11 11.17 25.13
C ILE A 193 7.61 9.73 24.88
N ASP A 194 8.00 8.76 25.72
CA ASP A 194 7.59 7.36 25.59
C ASP A 194 6.08 7.14 25.73
N LEU A 195 5.35 8.06 26.40
CA LEU A 195 3.90 7.99 26.53
C LEU A 195 3.17 8.56 25.31
N ILE A 196 3.78 9.52 24.61
CA ILE A 196 3.17 10.25 23.49
C ILE A 196 3.22 9.41 22.21
N PHE A 197 4.29 8.65 21.98
CA PHE A 197 4.46 7.87 20.75
C PHE A 197 3.42 6.77 20.51
N PRO A 198 3.02 5.95 21.51
CA PRO A 198 1.94 4.99 21.35
C PRO A 198 0.61 5.64 20.92
N LEU A 199 0.31 6.82 21.47
CA LEU A 199 -0.86 7.61 21.08
C LEU A 199 -0.77 8.07 19.63
N LEU A 200 0.39 8.57 19.19
CA LEU A 200 0.62 8.98 17.80
C LEU A 200 0.49 7.80 16.82
N ILE A 201 1.06 6.64 17.16
CA ILE A 201 0.97 5.44 16.33
C ILE A 201 -0.51 5.02 16.20
N SER A 202 -1.25 4.95 17.31
CA SER A 202 -2.68 4.64 17.30
C SER A 202 -3.47 5.64 16.44
N GLY A 203 -3.19 6.94 16.57
CA GLY A 203 -3.80 7.99 15.75
C GLY A 203 -3.55 7.81 14.25
N THR A 204 -2.32 7.44 13.86
CA THR A 204 -2.02 7.17 12.44
C THR A 204 -2.69 5.92 11.91
N LEU A 205 -2.83 4.86 12.72
CA LEU A 205 -3.58 3.66 12.33
C LEU A 205 -5.06 3.98 12.15
N TYR A 206 -5.65 4.75 13.06
CA TYR A 206 -7.04 5.20 12.94
C TYR A 206 -7.28 6.03 11.67
N MET A 207 -6.40 7.02 11.41
CA MET A 207 -6.48 7.84 10.20
C MET A 207 -6.38 6.97 8.93
N MET A 208 -5.48 5.98 8.93
CA MET A 208 -5.33 5.04 7.83
C MET A 208 -6.59 4.19 7.62
N SER A 209 -7.19 3.69 8.70
CA SER A 209 -8.45 2.92 8.66
C SER A 209 -9.59 3.75 8.06
N SER A 210 -9.78 4.98 8.53
CA SER A 210 -10.82 5.88 8.03
C SER A 210 -10.65 6.21 6.53
N LYS A 211 -9.42 6.46 6.08
CA LYS A 211 -9.11 6.65 4.66
C LYS A 211 -9.43 5.42 3.82
N TYR A 212 -9.17 4.23 4.38
CA TYR A 212 -9.50 2.97 3.74
C TYR A 212 -11.01 2.72 3.61
N GLU A 213 -11.77 2.99 4.65
CA GLU A 213 -13.24 2.92 4.60
C GLU A 213 -13.81 3.86 3.54
N THR A 214 -13.29 5.09 3.47
CA THR A 214 -13.67 6.06 2.42
C THR A 214 -13.36 5.52 1.02
N LYS A 215 -12.18 4.92 0.83
CA LYS A 215 -11.77 4.31 -0.46
C LYS A 215 -12.67 3.13 -0.86
N LEU A 216 -13.11 2.33 0.11
CA LEU A 216 -14.01 1.19 -0.15
C LEU A 216 -15.39 1.69 -0.59
N HIS A 217 -15.95 2.65 0.14
CA HIS A 217 -17.23 3.27 -0.21
C HIS A 217 -17.18 3.93 -1.60
N ASP A 218 -16.09 4.65 -1.91
CA ASP A 218 -15.89 5.26 -3.22
C ASP A 218 -15.80 4.23 -4.36
N ARG A 219 -15.18 3.06 -4.10
CA ARG A 219 -15.10 1.97 -5.08
C ARG A 219 -16.45 1.31 -5.33
N GLU A 220 -17.23 1.09 -4.29
CA GLU A 220 -18.59 0.56 -4.41
C GLU A 220 -19.45 1.49 -5.27
N LEU A 221 -19.37 2.80 -5.02
CA LEU A 221 -20.08 3.80 -5.80
C LEU A 221 -19.66 3.77 -7.28
N ILE A 222 -18.36 3.74 -7.57
CA ILE A 222 -17.87 3.66 -8.95
C ILE A 222 -18.38 2.38 -9.64
N ASN A 223 -18.31 1.23 -8.96
CA ASN A 223 -18.77 -0.03 -9.53
C ASN A 223 -20.27 -0.02 -9.82
N ARG A 224 -21.06 0.57 -8.92
CA ARG A 224 -22.50 0.75 -9.10
C ARG A 224 -22.82 1.62 -10.32
N GLU A 225 -22.15 2.76 -10.46
CA GLU A 225 -22.34 3.67 -11.60
C GLU A 225 -21.87 3.04 -12.91
N MET A 226 -20.73 2.34 -12.90
CA MET A 226 -20.21 1.62 -14.06
C MET A 226 -21.18 0.53 -14.53
N LEU A 227 -21.75 -0.25 -13.60
CA LEU A 227 -22.76 -1.26 -13.94
C LEU A 227 -24.04 -0.62 -14.47
N HIS A 228 -24.46 0.53 -13.92
CA HIS A 228 -25.61 1.26 -14.42
C HIS A 228 -25.38 1.76 -15.85
N GLU A 229 -24.24 2.38 -16.12
CA GLU A 229 -23.85 2.85 -17.46
C GLU A 229 -23.74 1.68 -18.45
N TYR A 230 -23.13 0.57 -18.03
CA TYR A 230 -23.04 -0.63 -18.85
C TYR A 230 -24.42 -1.20 -19.19
N ASN A 231 -25.30 -1.31 -18.20
CA ASN A 231 -26.64 -1.87 -18.40
C ASN A 231 -27.49 -0.98 -19.33
N THR A 232 -27.41 0.33 -19.14
CA THR A 232 -28.16 1.30 -19.95
C THR A 232 -27.66 1.39 -21.39
N LYS A 233 -26.35 1.38 -21.60
CA LYS A 233 -25.76 1.54 -22.95
C LYS A 233 -25.66 0.24 -23.75
N PHE A 234 -25.42 -0.89 -23.09
CA PHE A 234 -25.11 -2.15 -23.79
C PHE A 234 -26.12 -3.26 -23.53
N VAL A 235 -26.60 -3.42 -22.30
CA VAL A 235 -27.48 -4.56 -21.96
C VAL A 235 -28.90 -4.32 -22.45
N TYR A 236 -29.60 -3.30 -21.93
CA TYR A 236 -30.99 -3.03 -22.30
C TYR A 236 -31.23 -2.91 -23.81
N PRO A 237 -30.42 -2.18 -24.60
CA PRO A 237 -30.67 -2.09 -26.05
C PRO A 237 -30.40 -3.40 -26.81
N ASN A 238 -29.63 -4.34 -26.26
CA ASN A 238 -29.37 -5.63 -26.91
C ASN A 238 -30.32 -6.73 -26.44
N THR A 239 -30.82 -6.67 -25.21
CA THR A 239 -31.77 -7.65 -24.66
C THR A 239 -33.23 -7.33 -25.00
N SER A 240 -33.57 -6.06 -25.23
CA SER A 240 -34.93 -5.64 -25.65
C SER A 240 -35.18 -5.72 -27.16
N LYS A 241 -34.16 -6.06 -27.96
CA LYS A 241 -34.33 -6.32 -29.40
C LYS A 241 -35.14 -7.60 -29.58
N VAL A 242 -36.33 -7.46 -30.15
CA VAL A 242 -37.16 -8.60 -30.54
C VAL A 242 -36.48 -9.30 -31.72
N TYR A 243 -35.99 -10.52 -31.49
CA TYR A 243 -35.51 -11.38 -32.56
C TYR A 243 -36.71 -12.12 -33.16
N ARG A 244 -36.71 -12.29 -34.48
CA ARG A 244 -37.65 -13.18 -35.14
C ARG A 244 -37.13 -14.61 -34.97
N ASP A 245 -37.89 -15.44 -34.28
CA ASP A 245 -37.57 -16.87 -34.18
C ASP A 245 -37.63 -17.50 -35.59
N VAL A 246 -36.46 -17.90 -36.09
CA VAL A 246 -36.37 -18.67 -37.34
C VAL A 246 -36.41 -20.15 -36.94
N CYS A 247 -37.60 -20.74 -36.94
CA CYS A 247 -37.71 -22.20 -36.95
C CYS A 247 -37.20 -22.68 -38.30
N SER A 248 -35.96 -23.20 -38.36
CA SER A 248 -35.49 -23.96 -39.50
C SER A 248 -36.17 -25.32 -39.48
N ASP A 249 -37.38 -25.40 -40.04
CA ASP A 249 -38.02 -26.68 -40.29
C ASP A 249 -37.33 -27.34 -41.48
N THR A 250 -36.54 -28.38 -41.22
CA THR A 250 -35.91 -29.21 -42.26
C THR A 250 -36.83 -30.33 -42.75
N SER A 251 -38.08 -30.39 -42.28
CA SER A 251 -39.05 -31.36 -42.77
C SER A 251 -39.91 -30.73 -43.87
N SER A 252 -39.95 -31.36 -45.05
CA SER A 252 -40.74 -30.94 -46.22
C SER A 252 -42.26 -31.09 -46.03
N ARG A 253 -42.78 -30.88 -44.80
CA ARG A 253 -44.20 -30.97 -44.49
C ARG A 253 -44.78 -29.57 -44.39
N LYS A 254 -45.70 -29.23 -45.29
CA LYS A 254 -46.48 -27.99 -45.21
C LYS A 254 -47.26 -27.94 -43.90
N VAL A 255 -46.77 -27.21 -42.91
CA VAL A 255 -47.52 -26.89 -41.69
C VAL A 255 -48.29 -25.59 -41.95
N LEU A 256 -49.62 -25.68 -41.92
CA LEU A 256 -50.53 -24.53 -41.91
C LEU A 256 -50.31 -23.75 -40.60
N VAL A 257 -49.61 -22.63 -40.70
CA VAL A 257 -49.49 -21.68 -39.60
C VAL A 257 -50.85 -20.96 -39.46
N LYS A 258 -51.63 -21.34 -38.46
CA LYS A 258 -52.76 -20.53 -37.99
C LYS A 258 -52.16 -19.30 -37.29
N PRO A 259 -52.51 -18.06 -37.66
CA PRO A 259 -52.04 -16.90 -36.91
C PRO A 259 -52.60 -17.02 -35.50
N SER A 260 -51.69 -17.08 -34.52
CA SER A 260 -52.03 -16.96 -33.11
C SER A 260 -52.83 -15.68 -32.93
N SER A 261 -54.10 -15.83 -32.58
CA SER A 261 -54.97 -14.72 -32.19
C SER A 261 -54.24 -13.91 -31.12
N LEU A 262 -54.00 -12.64 -31.44
CA LEU A 262 -53.67 -11.59 -30.49
C LEU A 262 -54.64 -11.68 -29.30
N HIS A 263 -54.22 -12.27 -28.18
CA HIS A 263 -55.01 -12.14 -26.96
C HIS A 263 -54.66 -10.80 -26.33
N SER A 264 -55.59 -9.88 -26.55
CA SER A 264 -55.74 -8.56 -25.97
C SER A 264 -55.58 -8.54 -24.44
N VAL A 265 -54.80 -7.56 -23.96
CA VAL A 265 -55.12 -6.69 -22.82
C VAL A 265 -55.26 -7.38 -21.45
N PHE A 266 -54.15 -7.40 -20.70
CA PHE A 266 -54.21 -7.43 -19.24
C PHE A 266 -54.75 -6.08 -18.73
N LYS A 267 -56.04 -6.03 -18.40
CA LYS A 267 -56.60 -5.00 -17.51
C LYS A 267 -56.37 -5.45 -16.07
N THR A 268 -55.46 -4.81 -15.36
CA THR A 268 -55.36 -4.95 -13.90
C THR A 268 -56.45 -4.08 -13.27
N HIS A 269 -57.51 -4.71 -12.76
CA HIS A 269 -58.47 -4.04 -11.90
C HIS A 269 -57.82 -3.74 -10.55
N SER A 270 -57.79 -2.46 -10.18
CA SER A 270 -57.42 -1.98 -8.86
C SER A 270 -58.57 -2.24 -7.89
N LEU A 271 -58.39 -3.12 -6.90
CA LEU A 271 -59.30 -3.21 -5.76
C LEU A 271 -58.84 -2.19 -4.70
N LYS A 272 -59.46 -1.02 -4.74
CA LYS A 272 -59.78 -0.26 -3.52
C LYS A 272 -61.27 -0.48 -3.28
N ASP A 273 -61.61 -0.63 -1.99
CA ASP A 273 -62.95 -0.64 -1.39
C ASP A 273 -63.59 -2.03 -1.25
N LEU A 274 -63.27 -2.69 -0.12
CA LEU A 274 -64.20 -3.34 0.81
C LEU A 274 -63.48 -3.61 2.14
#